data_AF-K9CG35-F1
#
_entry.id   AF-K9CG35-F1
#
_cell.length_a   1.000
_cell.length_b   1.000
_cell.length_c   1.000
_cell.angle_alpha   90.00
_cell.angle_beta   90.00
_cell.angle_gamma   90.00
#
_symmetry.space_group_name_H-M   'P 1'
#
loop_
_entity.id
_entity.type
_entity.pdbx_description
1 polymer ?
#
loop_
_entity_poly.entity_id
_entity_poly.type
_entity_poly.pdbx_seq_one_letter_code
_entity_poly.pdbx_strand_id
1 'polypeptide(L)'
;MKSCEKCGTSMEEEARFCAHCGAARDTGEERTEGTVPAHGEDASHAAPAAADEQAEKDAVRKAQLQFMPYGSALLIIVSVFTPWVSLGHMFDVTIMDVSKSLMLGIIAIACAAAYALAKRRRYAVGLAMAQSFVLFAAAAFFKYESMISELKRGFLGAMAGAAISLDWGAGIFVGGALCLAVDSVFLATAAEGEPFLMNILIARWKELATEKVKLASIEVPAWAYSIVLAALLFLLFSQSKVSRIMH
;
A
#
# COMPACT_ATOMS: atom_id res chain seq x y z
N MET A 1 -28.05 59.49 9.19
CA MET A 1 -27.33 58.35 9.82
C MET A 1 -28.32 57.29 10.29
N LYS A 2 -28.41 56.14 9.60
CA LYS A 2 -29.26 55.02 10.00
C LYS A 2 -28.35 53.89 10.52
N SER A 3 -28.66 53.30 11.66
CA SER A 3 -27.93 52.16 12.24
C SER A 3 -28.43 50.85 11.63
N CYS A 4 -27.54 49.85 11.55
CA CYS A 4 -27.90 48.49 11.16
C CYS A 4 -28.83 47.88 12.22
N GLU A 5 -29.98 47.35 11.80
CA GLU A 5 -30.94 46.72 12.72
C GLU A 5 -30.38 45.45 13.39
N LYS A 6 -29.35 44.82 12.78
CA LYS A 6 -28.76 43.57 13.28
C LYS A 6 -27.59 43.76 14.24
N CYS A 7 -26.77 44.81 14.05
CA CYS A 7 -25.56 45.02 14.87
C CYS A 7 -25.43 46.42 15.47
N GLY A 8 -26.38 47.32 15.21
CA GLY A 8 -26.42 48.68 15.76
C GLY A 8 -25.37 49.65 15.20
N THR A 9 -24.45 49.18 14.35
CA THR A 9 -23.38 50.01 13.77
C THR A 9 -23.97 51.04 12.80
N SER A 10 -23.46 52.28 12.84
CA SER A 10 -23.89 53.35 11.92
C SER A 10 -23.50 53.02 10.49
N MET A 11 -24.46 53.11 9.57
CA MET A 11 -24.24 52.88 8.13
C MET A 11 -24.37 54.19 7.34
N GLU A 12 -23.61 54.30 6.25
CA GLU A 12 -23.75 55.35 5.25
C GLU A 12 -25.10 55.19 4.50
N GLU A 13 -25.70 56.30 4.09
CA GLU A 13 -27.11 56.33 3.66
C GLU A 13 -27.39 55.54 2.36
N GLU A 14 -26.37 55.26 1.55
CA GLU A 14 -26.46 54.52 0.29
C GLU A 14 -25.89 53.08 0.35
N ALA A 15 -25.42 52.63 1.52
CA ALA A 15 -24.85 51.29 1.67
C ALA A 15 -25.94 50.20 1.64
N ARG A 16 -25.92 49.36 0.60
CA ARG A 16 -26.86 48.22 0.41
C ARG A 16 -26.63 47.07 1.40
N PHE A 17 -25.42 46.94 1.94
CA PHE A 17 -25.03 45.92 2.91
C PHE A 17 -24.22 46.53 4.06
N CYS A 18 -24.37 46.00 5.26
CA CYS A 18 -23.59 46.40 6.43
C CYS A 18 -22.13 45.95 6.28
N ALA A 19 -21.18 46.89 6.26
CA ALA A 19 -19.75 46.58 6.17
C ALA A 19 -19.22 45.75 7.36
N HIS A 20 -19.91 45.78 8.51
CA HIS A 20 -19.45 45.08 9.71
C HIS A 20 -20.03 43.67 9.87
N CYS A 21 -21.26 43.42 9.41
CA CYS A 21 -21.92 42.10 9.61
C CYS A 21 -22.49 41.48 8.33
N GLY A 22 -22.39 42.15 7.19
CA GLY A 22 -22.86 41.67 5.89
C GLY A 22 -24.38 41.65 5.71
N ALA A 23 -25.16 42.16 6.67
CA ALA A 23 -26.62 42.19 6.56
C ALA A 23 -27.07 43.12 5.42
N ALA A 24 -27.91 42.58 4.53
CA ALA A 24 -28.55 43.35 3.46
C ALA A 24 -29.65 44.25 4.03
N ARG A 25 -29.87 45.42 3.43
CA ARG A 25 -31.07 46.22 3.72
C ARG A 25 -32.23 45.70 2.88
N ASP A 26 -33.32 45.33 3.53
CA ASP A 26 -34.60 45.10 2.86
C ASP A 26 -35.23 46.46 2.51
N THR A 27 -34.81 47.05 1.38
CA THR A 27 -35.54 48.17 0.78
C THR A 27 -36.60 47.61 -0.14
N GLY A 28 -37.82 47.45 0.39
CA GLY A 28 -38.99 47.13 -0.41
C GLY A 28 -39.41 48.33 -1.25
N GLU A 29 -39.37 48.19 -2.58
CA GLU A 29 -40.17 48.98 -3.52
C GLU A 29 -40.36 48.22 -4.84
N GLU A 30 -41.43 48.59 -5.53
CA GLU A 30 -42.36 47.73 -6.26
C GLU A 30 -41.97 47.23 -7.66
N ARG A 31 -42.71 46.20 -8.08
CA ARG A 31 -42.75 45.54 -9.39
C ARG A 31 -43.82 46.21 -10.25
N THR A 32 -43.46 46.75 -11.42
CA THR A 32 -44.40 46.98 -12.54
C THR A 32 -43.72 46.82 -13.90
N GLU A 33 -44.50 46.30 -14.84
CA GLU A 33 -44.19 45.73 -16.16
C GLU A 33 -43.66 46.68 -17.25
N GLY A 34 -42.90 46.09 -18.21
CA GLY A 34 -43.08 46.37 -19.64
C GLY A 34 -41.84 46.81 -20.44
N THR A 35 -41.19 45.86 -21.16
CA THR A 35 -40.82 45.87 -22.61
C THR A 35 -39.65 44.90 -22.89
N VAL A 36 -39.80 44.06 -23.93
CA VAL A 36 -39.02 42.86 -24.35
C VAL A 36 -37.87 43.29 -25.32
N PRO A 37 -36.71 42.59 -25.42
CA PRO A 37 -36.57 41.45 -26.36
C PRO A 37 -35.82 40.21 -25.84
N ALA A 38 -36.06 39.14 -26.60
CA ALA A 38 -35.67 37.74 -26.45
C ALA A 38 -34.16 37.43 -26.53
N HIS A 39 -33.83 36.23 -26.01
CA HIS A 39 -32.71 35.34 -26.38
C HIS A 39 -31.30 35.76 -25.89
N GLY A 40 -30.52 34.94 -25.21
CA GLY A 40 -30.64 33.52 -24.87
C GLY A 40 -29.77 33.20 -23.66
N GLU A 41 -29.99 32.00 -23.14
CA GLU A 41 -29.28 31.36 -22.03
C GLU A 41 -27.76 31.50 -22.14
N ASP A 42 -27.08 31.75 -21.01
CA ASP A 42 -25.77 31.16 -20.69
C ASP A 42 -25.27 31.69 -19.34
N ALA A 43 -25.81 31.16 -18.25
CA ALA A 43 -25.17 31.29 -16.92
C ALA A 43 -25.69 30.23 -15.94
N SER A 44 -25.76 28.96 -16.33
CA SER A 44 -26.08 27.89 -15.35
C SER A 44 -25.56 26.48 -15.68
N HIS A 45 -24.53 26.34 -16.51
CA HIS A 45 -24.03 25.00 -16.87
C HIS A 45 -22.55 24.71 -16.53
N ALA A 46 -21.83 25.61 -15.84
CA ALA A 46 -20.41 25.39 -15.52
C ALA A 46 -20.15 24.66 -14.17
N ALA A 47 -21.14 24.54 -13.29
CA ALA A 47 -20.98 23.91 -11.97
C ALA A 47 -21.10 22.37 -11.92
N PRO A 48 -21.95 21.68 -12.71
CA PRO A 48 -22.07 20.23 -12.63
C PRO A 48 -20.88 19.49 -13.25
N ALA A 49 -20.28 20.02 -14.33
CA ALA A 49 -19.18 19.37 -15.03
C ALA A 49 -17.89 19.28 -14.18
N ALA A 50 -17.54 20.33 -13.43
CA ALA A 50 -16.35 20.32 -12.59
C ALA A 50 -16.50 19.44 -11.33
N ALA A 51 -17.73 19.32 -10.79
CA ALA A 51 -18.03 18.44 -9.67
C ALA A 51 -18.05 16.97 -10.10
N ASP A 52 -18.61 16.66 -11.29
CA ASP A 52 -18.55 15.32 -11.88
C ASP A 52 -17.10 14.92 -12.21
N GLU A 53 -16.30 15.83 -12.76
CA GLU A 53 -14.90 15.54 -13.14
C GLU A 53 -14.02 15.30 -11.89
N GLN A 54 -14.26 16.03 -10.80
CA GLN A 54 -13.55 15.82 -9.53
C GLN A 54 -14.00 14.52 -8.84
N ALA A 55 -15.29 14.20 -8.87
CA ALA A 55 -15.83 12.95 -8.33
C ALA A 55 -15.32 11.72 -9.12
N GLU A 56 -15.19 11.82 -10.44
CA GLU A 56 -14.60 10.80 -11.29
C GLU A 56 -13.12 10.59 -10.94
N LYS A 57 -12.33 11.66 -10.83
CA LYS A 57 -10.90 11.58 -10.44
C LYS A 57 -10.72 10.96 -9.06
N ASP A 58 -11.57 11.30 -8.10
CA ASP A 58 -11.54 10.71 -6.75
C ASP A 58 -11.94 9.23 -6.74
N ALA A 59 -12.89 8.82 -7.60
CA ALA A 59 -13.27 7.44 -7.78
C ALA A 59 -12.13 6.62 -8.41
N VAL A 60 -11.49 7.14 -9.46
CA VAL A 60 -10.33 6.52 -10.11
C VAL A 60 -9.16 6.40 -9.14
N ARG A 61 -8.88 7.46 -8.37
CA ARG A 61 -7.82 7.45 -7.35
C ARG A 61 -8.10 6.41 -6.26
N LYS A 62 -9.34 6.33 -5.77
CA LYS A 62 -9.73 5.30 -4.79
C LYS A 62 -9.60 3.89 -5.36
N ALA A 63 -9.99 3.68 -6.62
CA ALA A 63 -9.83 2.41 -7.31
C ALA A 63 -8.34 2.03 -7.41
N GLN A 64 -7.48 2.96 -7.86
CA GLN A 64 -6.05 2.72 -7.98
C GLN A 64 -5.41 2.35 -6.62
N LEU A 65 -5.76 3.05 -5.54
CA LEU A 65 -5.27 2.74 -4.19
C LEU A 65 -5.70 1.35 -3.71
N GLN A 66 -6.92 0.92 -4.07
CA GLN A 66 -7.41 -0.41 -3.71
C GLN A 66 -6.72 -1.54 -4.48
N PHE A 67 -6.28 -1.29 -5.72
CA PHE A 67 -5.60 -2.28 -6.56
C PHE A 67 -4.11 -2.44 -6.26
N MET A 68 -3.47 -1.39 -5.74
CA MET A 68 -2.04 -1.36 -5.38
C MET A 68 -1.56 -2.60 -4.60
N PRO A 69 -2.17 -3.00 -3.47
CA PRO A 69 -1.73 -4.17 -2.70
C PRO A 69 -1.97 -5.52 -3.42
N TYR A 70 -2.89 -5.58 -4.38
CA TYR A 70 -3.06 -6.78 -5.19
C TYR A 70 -1.95 -6.91 -6.24
N GLY A 71 -1.45 -5.79 -6.77
CA GLY A 71 -0.32 -5.77 -7.69
C GLY A 71 0.95 -6.31 -7.03
N SER A 72 1.26 -5.86 -5.81
CA SER A 72 2.42 -6.35 -5.05
C SER A 72 2.26 -7.82 -4.63
N ALA A 73 1.08 -8.24 -4.20
CA ALA A 73 0.81 -9.65 -3.93
C ALA A 73 0.92 -10.54 -5.19
N LEU A 74 0.50 -10.05 -6.36
CA LEU A 74 0.63 -10.78 -7.62
C LEU A 74 2.10 -11.00 -7.98
N LEU A 75 2.98 -10.00 -7.78
CA LEU A 75 4.42 -10.17 -7.99
C LEU A 75 4.99 -11.28 -7.09
N ILE A 76 4.62 -11.29 -5.81
CA ILE A 76 5.02 -12.36 -4.88
C ILE A 76 4.52 -13.72 -5.38
N ILE A 77 3.26 -13.83 -5.79
CA ILE A 77 2.69 -15.10 -6.26
C ILE A 77 3.38 -15.58 -7.54
N VAL A 78 3.58 -14.70 -8.53
CA VAL A 78 4.27 -15.04 -9.78
C VAL A 78 5.70 -15.49 -9.49
N SER A 79 6.38 -14.85 -8.54
CA SER A 79 7.76 -15.20 -8.19
C SER A 79 7.94 -16.62 -7.65
N VAL A 80 6.86 -17.27 -7.19
CA VAL A 80 6.90 -18.66 -6.71
C VAL A 80 7.07 -19.66 -7.86
N PHE A 81 6.61 -19.27 -9.05
CA PHE A 81 6.67 -20.08 -10.27
C PHE A 81 7.85 -19.72 -11.17
N THR A 82 8.56 -18.62 -10.88
CA THR A 82 9.75 -18.25 -11.63
C THR A 82 11.01 -18.87 -11.02
N PRO A 83 12.06 -19.10 -11.83
CA PRO A 83 13.35 -19.56 -11.34
C PRO A 83 13.92 -18.63 -10.27
N TRP A 84 14.33 -19.20 -9.14
CA TRP A 84 15.04 -18.48 -8.07
C TRP A 84 16.53 -18.68 -8.13
N VAL A 85 16.94 -19.90 -8.46
CA VAL A 85 18.34 -20.31 -8.57
C VAL A 85 18.48 -21.06 -9.88
N SER A 86 19.48 -20.67 -10.67
CA SER A 86 19.87 -21.41 -11.87
C SER A 86 21.18 -22.14 -11.62
N LEU A 87 21.22 -23.45 -11.87
CA LEU A 87 22.43 -24.26 -11.83
C LEU A 87 22.98 -24.38 -13.25
N GLY A 88 23.96 -23.55 -13.58
CA GLY A 88 24.70 -23.59 -14.85
C GLY A 88 23.83 -23.36 -16.08
N HIS A 89 22.75 -22.58 -15.97
CA HIS A 89 21.78 -22.32 -17.03
C HIS A 89 21.07 -23.55 -17.62
N MET A 90 21.23 -24.74 -17.01
CA MET A 90 20.59 -25.98 -17.47
C MET A 90 19.47 -26.44 -16.55
N PHE A 91 19.51 -26.09 -15.26
CA PHE A 91 18.50 -26.48 -14.30
C PHE A 91 18.06 -25.28 -13.47
N ASP A 92 16.81 -24.89 -13.66
CA ASP A 92 16.17 -23.82 -12.91
C ASP A 92 15.37 -24.40 -11.77
N VAL A 93 15.60 -23.88 -10.56
CA VAL A 93 14.91 -24.31 -9.35
C VAL A 93 13.91 -23.22 -8.95
N THR A 94 12.63 -23.57 -8.93
CA THR A 94 11.55 -22.70 -8.44
C THR A 94 11.20 -23.00 -6.98
N ILE A 95 10.49 -22.10 -6.30
CA ILE A 95 9.98 -22.38 -4.94
C ILE A 95 9.03 -23.59 -4.93
N MET A 96 8.26 -23.78 -6.00
CA MET A 96 7.36 -24.93 -6.15
C MET A 96 8.13 -26.26 -6.09
N ASP A 97 9.31 -26.32 -6.71
CA ASP A 97 10.18 -27.50 -6.71
C ASP A 97 10.82 -27.74 -5.35
N VAL A 98 11.11 -26.66 -4.61
CA VAL A 98 11.63 -26.71 -3.24
C VAL A 98 10.59 -27.33 -2.31
N SER A 99 9.43 -26.70 -2.13
CA SER A 99 8.34 -27.31 -1.38
C SER A 99 6.96 -26.72 -1.69
N LYS A 100 6.01 -27.63 -1.95
CA LYS A 100 4.59 -27.28 -2.17
C LYS A 100 3.98 -26.57 -0.96
N SER A 101 4.37 -26.94 0.25
CA SER A 101 3.88 -26.29 1.48
C SER A 101 4.36 -24.84 1.61
N LEU A 102 5.62 -24.55 1.25
CA LEU A 102 6.13 -23.18 1.22
C LEU A 102 5.43 -22.35 0.15
N MET A 103 5.26 -22.90 -1.06
CA MET A 103 4.47 -22.27 -2.12
C MET A 103 3.08 -21.87 -1.62
N LEU A 104 2.34 -22.82 -1.05
CA LEU A 104 0.99 -22.56 -0.52
C LEU A 104 1.02 -21.53 0.61
N GLY A 105 2.00 -21.59 1.51
CA GLY A 105 2.18 -20.62 2.59
C GLY A 105 2.40 -19.20 2.07
N ILE A 106 3.31 -19.03 1.10
CA ILE A 106 3.59 -17.73 0.48
C ILE A 106 2.35 -17.17 -0.20
N ILE A 107 1.67 -17.97 -1.03
CA ILE A 107 0.47 -17.53 -1.75
C ILE A 107 -0.64 -17.15 -0.76
N ALA A 108 -0.88 -17.98 0.27
CA ALA A 108 -1.91 -17.71 1.26
C ALA A 108 -1.64 -16.42 2.05
N ILE A 109 -0.40 -16.19 2.48
CA ILE A 109 -0.01 -14.98 3.21
C ILE A 109 -0.08 -13.75 2.30
N ALA A 110 0.35 -13.84 1.04
CA ALA A 110 0.29 -12.73 0.08
C ALA A 110 -1.17 -12.32 -0.19
N CYS A 111 -2.05 -13.29 -0.45
CA CYS A 111 -3.49 -13.05 -0.61
C CYS A 111 -4.11 -12.46 0.66
N ALA A 112 -3.77 -13.00 1.83
CA ALA A 112 -4.28 -12.52 3.11
C ALA A 112 -3.84 -11.07 3.40
N ALA A 113 -2.59 -10.74 3.09
CA ALA A 113 -2.03 -9.40 3.23
C ALA A 113 -2.74 -8.40 2.30
N ALA A 114 -2.87 -8.73 1.01
CA ALA A 114 -3.58 -7.89 0.05
C ALA A 114 -5.04 -7.65 0.48
N TYR A 115 -5.72 -8.70 0.92
CA TYR A 115 -7.09 -8.60 1.44
C TYR A 115 -7.18 -7.74 2.72
N ALA A 116 -6.22 -7.89 3.65
CA ALA A 116 -6.17 -7.12 4.88
C ALA A 116 -5.98 -5.62 4.60
N LEU A 117 -5.13 -5.27 3.63
CA LEU A 117 -4.87 -3.90 3.21
C LEU A 117 -6.04 -3.31 2.42
N ALA A 118 -6.46 -3.95 1.33
CA ALA A 118 -7.43 -3.40 0.40
C ALA A 118 -8.85 -3.34 0.98
N LYS A 119 -9.30 -4.40 1.68
CA LYS A 119 -10.70 -4.52 2.11
C LYS A 119 -10.91 -4.24 3.59
N ARG A 120 -10.01 -4.73 4.46
CA ARG A 120 -10.18 -4.57 5.92
C ARG A 120 -9.48 -3.35 6.49
N ARG A 121 -8.63 -2.66 5.72
CA ARG A 121 -7.82 -1.51 6.17
C ARG A 121 -7.03 -1.80 7.46
N ARG A 122 -6.59 -3.05 7.63
CA ARG A 122 -5.79 -3.48 8.79
C ARG A 122 -4.31 -3.34 8.44
N TYR A 123 -3.82 -2.10 8.43
CA TYR A 123 -2.49 -1.77 7.93
C TYR A 123 -1.36 -2.43 8.73
N ALA A 124 -1.46 -2.52 10.07
CA ALA A 124 -0.47 -3.22 10.88
C ALA A 124 -0.36 -4.72 10.57
N VAL A 125 -1.49 -5.38 10.28
CA VAL A 125 -1.50 -6.80 9.89
C VAL A 125 -0.86 -6.99 8.52
N GLY A 126 -1.21 -6.13 7.56
CA GLY A 126 -0.62 -6.14 6.23
C GLY A 126 0.88 -5.89 6.26
N LEU A 127 1.34 -4.91 7.05
CA LEU A 127 2.75 -4.61 7.25
C LEU A 127 3.50 -5.81 7.86
N ALA A 128 2.95 -6.43 8.90
CA ALA A 128 3.58 -7.59 9.53
C ALA A 128 3.73 -8.77 8.57
N MET A 129 2.72 -9.05 7.74
CA MET A 129 2.79 -10.09 6.72
C MET A 129 3.83 -9.74 5.64
N ALA A 130 3.87 -8.50 5.16
CA ALA A 130 4.86 -8.06 4.17
C ALA A 130 6.30 -8.13 4.71
N GLN A 131 6.52 -7.66 5.94
CA GLN A 131 7.81 -7.76 6.61
C GLN A 131 8.27 -9.21 6.78
N SER A 132 7.34 -10.14 7.01
CA SER A 132 7.69 -11.55 7.15
C SER A 132 8.32 -12.13 5.88
N PHE A 133 7.89 -11.67 4.70
CA PHE A 133 8.50 -12.06 3.43
C PHE A 133 9.90 -11.47 3.26
N VAL A 134 10.11 -10.23 3.67
CA VAL A 134 11.45 -9.59 3.63
C VAL A 134 12.42 -10.32 4.56
N LEU A 135 11.99 -10.63 5.78
CA LEU A 135 12.78 -11.39 6.75
C LEU A 135 13.08 -12.82 6.24
N PHE A 136 12.07 -13.47 5.66
CA PHE A 136 12.23 -14.78 5.05
C PHE A 136 13.24 -14.75 3.89
N ALA A 137 13.13 -13.78 2.97
CA ALA A 137 14.08 -13.63 1.86
C ALA A 137 15.52 -13.44 2.35
N ALA A 138 15.71 -12.58 3.36
CA ALA A 138 17.03 -12.37 3.97
C ALA A 138 17.58 -13.67 4.58
N ALA A 139 16.78 -14.39 5.36
CA ALA A 139 17.18 -15.66 5.96
C ALA A 139 17.51 -16.74 4.91
N ALA A 140 16.68 -16.84 3.86
CA ALA A 140 16.91 -17.76 2.75
C ALA A 140 18.20 -17.41 1.99
N PHE A 141 18.48 -16.12 1.78
CA PHE A 141 19.72 -15.65 1.15
C PHE A 141 20.96 -16.01 1.97
N PHE A 142 20.95 -15.77 3.29
CA PHE A 142 22.07 -16.17 4.15
C PHE A 142 22.30 -17.68 4.14
N LYS A 143 21.22 -18.47 4.17
CA LYS A 143 21.32 -19.93 4.06
C LYS A 143 21.93 -20.33 2.71
N TYR A 144 21.49 -19.72 1.62
CA TYR A 144 22.03 -19.94 0.28
C TYR A 144 23.53 -19.63 0.18
N GLU A 145 23.96 -18.46 0.66
CA GLU A 145 25.38 -18.07 0.70
C GLU A 145 26.22 -19.05 1.53
N SER A 146 25.72 -19.46 2.70
CA SER A 146 26.42 -20.45 3.54
C SER A 146 26.62 -21.77 2.80
N MET A 147 25.61 -22.27 2.09
CA MET A 147 25.69 -23.50 1.30
C MET A 147 26.68 -23.39 0.14
N ILE A 148 26.69 -22.27 -0.58
CA ILE A 148 27.66 -22.04 -1.67
C ILE A 148 29.08 -21.99 -1.11
N SER A 149 29.27 -21.35 0.05
CA SER A 149 30.59 -21.26 0.68
C SER A 149 31.14 -22.63 1.07
N GLU A 150 30.27 -23.56 1.51
CA GLU A 150 30.64 -24.94 1.83
C GLU A 150 30.95 -25.74 0.56
N LEU A 151 30.14 -25.62 -0.49
CA LEU A 151 30.38 -26.25 -1.80
C LEU A 151 31.74 -25.82 -2.37
N LYS A 152 32.06 -24.53 -2.31
CA LYS A 152 33.33 -23.98 -2.83
C LYS A 152 34.58 -24.50 -2.09
N ARG A 153 34.45 -25.08 -0.89
CA ARG A 153 35.59 -25.68 -0.17
C ARG A 153 36.07 -26.99 -0.81
N GLY A 154 35.27 -27.66 -1.65
CA GLY A 154 35.68 -28.85 -2.40
C GLY A 154 36.20 -28.54 -3.80
N PHE A 155 37.17 -29.32 -4.31
CA PHE A 155 37.77 -29.11 -5.65
C PHE A 155 36.74 -29.15 -6.81
N LEU A 156 35.82 -30.13 -6.79
CA LEU A 156 34.70 -30.20 -7.74
C LEU A 156 33.61 -29.16 -7.46
N GLY A 157 33.46 -28.75 -6.19
CA GLY A 157 32.45 -27.80 -5.76
C GLY A 157 32.83 -26.33 -6.05
N ALA A 158 34.11 -26.01 -6.24
CA ALA A 158 34.55 -24.71 -6.73
C ALA A 158 34.12 -24.45 -8.19
N MET A 159 34.15 -25.48 -9.05
CA MET A 159 33.64 -25.42 -10.42
C MET A 159 32.11 -25.33 -10.45
N ALA A 160 31.42 -26.14 -9.65
CA ALA A 160 29.95 -26.14 -9.58
C ALA A 160 29.39 -24.85 -8.94
N GLY A 161 30.00 -24.38 -7.85
CA GLY A 161 29.57 -23.18 -7.12
C GLY A 161 29.80 -21.86 -7.85
N ALA A 162 30.62 -21.85 -8.92
CA ALA A 162 30.74 -20.71 -9.83
C ALA A 162 29.59 -20.64 -10.85
N ALA A 163 28.88 -21.75 -11.07
CA ALA A 163 27.76 -21.86 -12.02
C ALA A 163 26.39 -21.66 -11.36
N ILE A 164 26.31 -21.56 -10.03
CA ILE A 164 25.06 -21.32 -9.30
C ILE A 164 24.84 -19.81 -9.18
N SER A 165 23.81 -19.28 -9.84
CA SER A 165 23.45 -17.87 -9.79
C SER A 165 22.03 -17.66 -9.25
N LEU A 166 21.83 -16.51 -8.60
CA LEU A 166 20.49 -16.04 -8.25
C LEU A 166 19.81 -15.54 -9.52
N ASP A 167 18.58 -15.98 -9.75
CA ASP A 167 17.83 -15.66 -10.96
C ASP A 167 16.75 -14.60 -10.67
N TRP A 168 16.08 -14.12 -11.72
CA TRP A 168 15.10 -13.02 -11.69
C TRP A 168 13.96 -13.27 -10.71
N GLY A 169 13.57 -14.53 -10.46
CA GLY A 169 12.48 -14.85 -9.53
C GLY A 169 12.73 -14.42 -8.10
N ALA A 170 13.97 -14.53 -7.61
CA ALA A 170 14.33 -14.03 -6.30
C ALA A 170 14.22 -12.49 -6.24
N GLY A 171 14.63 -11.80 -7.31
CA GLY A 171 14.46 -10.36 -7.45
C GLY A 171 12.99 -9.91 -7.46
N ILE A 172 12.14 -10.63 -8.21
CA ILE A 172 10.69 -10.36 -8.27
C ILE A 172 10.05 -10.58 -6.89
N PHE A 173 10.43 -11.63 -6.16
CA PHE A 173 9.90 -11.87 -4.82
C PHE A 173 10.26 -10.75 -3.85
N VAL A 174 11.54 -10.37 -3.79
CA VAL A 174 12.01 -9.30 -2.91
C VAL A 174 11.35 -7.96 -3.29
N GLY A 175 11.27 -7.66 -4.58
CA GLY A 175 10.57 -6.49 -5.09
C GLY A 175 9.10 -6.47 -4.67
N GLY A 176 8.38 -7.58 -4.87
CA GLY A 176 6.98 -7.72 -4.45
C GLY A 176 6.79 -7.56 -2.94
N ALA A 177 7.66 -8.17 -2.13
CA ALA A 177 7.63 -8.06 -0.67
C ALA A 177 7.87 -6.62 -0.18
N LEU A 178 8.85 -5.92 -0.78
CA LEU A 178 9.13 -4.52 -0.48
C LEU A 178 7.99 -3.61 -0.91
N CYS A 179 7.44 -3.79 -2.11
CA CYS A 179 6.27 -3.05 -2.57
C CYS A 179 5.09 -3.24 -1.62
N LEU A 180 4.78 -4.47 -1.21
CA LEU A 180 3.68 -4.74 -0.28
C LEU A 180 3.89 -4.08 1.10
N ALA A 181 5.14 -4.01 1.57
CA ALA A 181 5.48 -3.29 2.80
C ALA A 181 5.29 -1.78 2.64
N VAL A 182 5.74 -1.21 1.51
CA VAL A 182 5.52 0.21 1.20
C VAL A 182 4.03 0.51 1.06
N ASP A 183 3.25 -0.32 0.37
CA ASP A 183 1.80 -0.20 0.23
C ASP A 183 1.12 -0.11 1.59
N SER A 184 1.54 -0.92 2.55
CA SER A 184 0.94 -0.91 3.89
C SER A 184 1.14 0.41 4.64
N VAL A 185 2.33 1.02 4.54
CA VAL A 185 2.64 2.32 5.17
C VAL A 185 1.96 3.45 4.39
N PHE A 186 2.04 3.42 3.07
CA PHE A 186 1.49 4.44 2.18
C PHE A 186 -0.04 4.52 2.29
N LEU A 187 -0.74 3.38 2.32
CA LEU A 187 -2.19 3.36 2.50
C LEU A 187 -2.59 3.83 3.91
N ALA A 188 -1.78 3.55 4.93
CA ALA A 188 -2.03 4.02 6.28
C ALA A 188 -1.87 5.55 6.39
N THR A 189 -0.80 6.13 5.82
CA THR A 189 -0.61 7.58 5.82
C THR A 189 -1.66 8.29 4.95
N ALA A 190 -1.99 7.73 3.79
CA ALA A 190 -3.03 8.27 2.91
C ALA A 190 -4.41 8.28 3.58
N ALA A 191 -4.70 7.31 4.45
CA ALA A 191 -5.97 7.24 5.17
C ALA A 191 -6.12 8.36 6.22
N GLU A 192 -5.01 8.90 6.73
CA GLU A 192 -4.99 9.99 7.72
C GLU A 192 -4.85 11.38 7.06
N GLY A 193 -4.59 11.44 5.75
CA GLY A 193 -4.41 12.70 5.03
C GLY A 193 -3.06 13.37 5.27
N GLU A 194 -2.10 12.64 5.86
CA GLU A 194 -0.75 13.13 6.14
C GLU A 194 0.10 13.24 4.85
N PRO A 195 1.02 14.21 4.77
CA PRO A 195 1.91 14.35 3.62
C PRO A 195 2.93 13.19 3.56
N PHE A 196 3.29 12.78 2.34
CA PHE A 196 4.26 11.70 2.09
C PHE A 196 5.72 12.15 2.26
N LEU A 197 6.08 12.59 3.46
CA LEU A 197 7.45 12.91 3.82
C LEU A 197 8.14 11.68 4.43
N MET A 198 9.42 11.47 4.10
CA MET A 198 10.14 10.27 4.54
C MET A 198 10.16 10.09 6.07
N ASN A 199 10.31 11.19 6.83
CA ASN A 199 10.26 11.12 8.30
C ASN A 199 8.91 10.64 8.83
N ILE A 200 7.81 11.05 8.19
CA ILE A 200 6.44 10.62 8.55
C ILE A 200 6.25 9.15 8.19
N LEU A 201 6.73 8.72 7.02
CA LEU A 201 6.65 7.31 6.61
C LEU A 201 7.41 6.39 7.58
N ILE A 202 8.60 6.79 8.02
CA ILE A 202 9.40 6.01 8.99
C ILE A 202 8.71 5.98 10.36
N ALA A 203 8.19 7.12 10.83
CA ALA A 203 7.44 7.18 12.09
C ALA A 203 6.20 6.27 12.02
N ARG A 204 5.45 6.34 10.92
CA ARG A 204 4.25 5.53 10.69
C ARG A 204 4.55 4.05 10.61
N TRP A 205 5.63 3.68 9.92
CA TRP A 205 6.10 2.29 9.88
C TRP A 205 6.40 1.77 11.30
N LYS A 206 7.06 2.57 12.14
CA LYS A 206 7.36 2.20 13.53
C LYS A 206 6.10 2.06 14.38
N GLU A 207 5.13 2.95 14.22
CA GLU A 207 3.83 2.87 14.89
C GLU A 207 3.10 1.58 14.52
N LEU A 208 2.95 1.31 13.21
CA LEU A 208 2.30 0.10 12.72
C LEU A 208 3.02 -1.18 13.15
N ALA A 209 4.36 -1.15 13.19
CA ALA A 209 5.16 -2.29 13.63
C ALA A 209 5.03 -2.58 15.13
N THR A 210 4.72 -1.57 15.95
CA THR A 210 4.54 -1.69 17.41
C THR A 210 3.07 -1.86 17.81
N GLU A 211 2.14 -1.62 16.88
CA GLU A 211 0.71 -1.82 17.09
C GLU A 211 0.40 -3.27 17.48
N LYS A 212 -0.50 -3.43 18.45
CA LYS A 212 -0.95 -4.74 18.91
C LYS A 212 -1.96 -5.31 17.92
N VAL A 213 -1.61 -6.43 17.32
CA VAL A 213 -2.49 -7.18 16.43
C VAL A 213 -3.24 -8.24 17.25
N LYS A 214 -4.58 -8.25 17.13
CA LYS A 214 -5.42 -9.31 17.69
C LYS A 214 -5.45 -10.52 16.76
N LEU A 215 -4.84 -11.62 17.20
CA LEU A 215 -4.90 -12.93 16.57
C LEU A 215 -5.84 -13.81 17.41
N ALA A 216 -7.08 -13.94 16.97
CA ALA A 216 -8.16 -14.61 17.71
C ALA A 216 -8.35 -14.05 19.14
N SER A 217 -7.64 -14.58 20.14
CA SER A 217 -7.70 -14.17 21.55
C SER A 217 -6.38 -13.60 22.09
N ILE A 218 -5.29 -13.61 21.33
CA ILE A 218 -3.96 -13.17 21.78
C ILE A 218 -3.60 -11.84 21.12
N GLU A 219 -3.15 -10.88 21.92
CA GLU A 219 -2.60 -9.61 21.45
C GLU A 219 -1.08 -9.72 21.36
N VAL A 220 -0.55 -9.58 20.13
CA VAL A 220 0.89 -9.66 19.87
C VAL A 220 1.29 -8.42 19.08
N PRO A 221 2.43 -7.76 19.40
CA PRO A 221 2.89 -6.65 18.58
C PRO A 221 3.22 -7.12 17.15
N ALA A 222 2.91 -6.29 16.16
CA ALA A 222 3.03 -6.63 14.74
C ALA A 222 4.43 -7.13 14.34
N TRP A 223 5.50 -6.54 14.88
CA TRP A 223 6.88 -6.98 14.63
C TRP A 223 7.14 -8.42 15.10
N ALA A 224 6.59 -8.83 16.25
CA ALA A 224 6.76 -10.19 16.76
C ALA A 224 5.98 -11.19 15.91
N TYR A 225 4.79 -10.81 15.44
CA TYR A 225 4.02 -11.62 14.51
C TYR A 225 4.77 -11.83 13.18
N SER A 226 5.42 -10.78 12.65
CA SER A 226 6.26 -10.86 11.45
C SER A 226 7.42 -11.87 11.61
N ILE A 227 8.13 -11.84 12.75
CA ILE A 227 9.22 -12.77 13.04
C ILE A 227 8.73 -14.22 13.09
N VAL A 228 7.61 -14.48 13.78
CA VAL A 228 7.03 -15.83 13.88
C VAL A 228 6.65 -16.34 12.49
N LEU A 229 6.01 -15.52 11.67
CA LEU A 229 5.59 -15.90 10.33
C LEU A 229 6.79 -16.16 9.40
N ALA A 230 7.82 -15.32 9.48
CA ALA A 230 9.08 -15.50 8.76
C ALA A 230 9.79 -16.80 9.17
N ALA A 231 9.83 -17.08 10.48
CA ALA A 231 10.41 -18.32 11.01
C ALA A 231 9.65 -19.56 10.50
N LEU A 232 8.31 -19.52 10.47
CA LEU A 232 7.49 -20.60 9.91
C LEU A 232 7.80 -20.83 8.42
N LEU A 233 7.87 -19.75 7.62
CA LEU A 233 8.26 -19.86 6.21
C LEU A 233 9.67 -20.45 6.06
N PHE A 234 10.61 -20.01 6.89
CA PHE A 234 11.98 -20.53 6.86
C PHE A 234 12.07 -22.01 7.27
N LEU A 235 11.26 -22.44 8.23
CA LEU A 235 11.15 -23.85 8.61
C LEU A 235 10.59 -24.68 7.44
N LEU A 236 9.54 -24.21 6.77
CA LEU A 236 8.99 -24.87 5.58
C LEU A 236 10.03 -24.97 4.46
N PHE A 237 10.83 -23.91 4.26
CA PHE A 237 11.96 -23.91 3.33
C PHE A 237 13.04 -24.91 3.73
N SER A 238 13.35 -25.03 5.02
CA SER A 238 14.39 -25.94 5.52
C SER A 238 13.97 -27.41 5.54
N GLN A 239 12.67 -27.72 5.61
CA GLN A 239 12.15 -29.09 5.56
C GLN A 239 12.01 -29.65 4.12
N SER A 240 12.31 -28.82 3.12
CA SER A 240 12.19 -29.13 1.69
C SER A 240 13.09 -30.29 1.25
N LYS A 241 12.71 -30.94 0.14
CA LYS A 241 13.45 -32.07 -0.44
C LYS A 241 14.88 -31.69 -0.82
N VAL A 242 15.10 -30.44 -1.23
CA VAL A 242 16.43 -29.90 -1.54
C VAL A 242 17.34 -29.95 -0.31
N SER A 243 16.86 -29.54 0.86
CA SER A 243 17.63 -29.63 2.11
C SER A 243 17.91 -31.07 2.58
N ARG A 244 17.13 -32.05 2.09
CA ARG A 244 17.23 -33.47 2.47
C ARG A 244 18.10 -34.31 1.53
N ILE A 245 18.26 -33.87 0.28
CA ILE A 245 19.17 -34.49 -0.70
C ILE A 245 20.61 -34.01 -0.49
N MET A 246 20.78 -32.90 0.22
CA MET A 246 22.06 -32.21 0.41
C MET A 246 22.66 -32.40 1.82
N HIS A 247 22.07 -33.28 2.64
CA HIS A 247 22.58 -33.75 3.93
C HIS A 247 22.75 -35.27 3.87
#